data_AF-A0A6C0JZR9-F1
#
_entry.id   AF-A0A6C0JZR9-F1
#
_cell.length_a   1.000
_cell.length_b   1.000
_cell.length_c   1.000
_cell.angle_alpha   90.00
_cell.angle_beta   90.00
_cell.angle_gamma   90.00
#
_symmetry.space_group_name_H-M   'P 1'
#
loop_
_entity.id
_entity.type
_entity.pdbx_description
1 polymer ?
#
loop_
_entity_poly.entity_id
_entity_poly.type
_entity_poly.pdbx_seq_one_letter_code
_entity_poly.pdbx_strand_id
1 'polypeptide(L)'
;MGNKQSKPKHTVSNLLQEIDLIATQYMTSQSIQDLKQLSDIDYCNNLLMITSDRLKQLNEHEVKYLVHRVKDGMESNEIVQNTFTFIPKGWMDSVDVQNDENKHRICIGVAKFYVKIMHLFGAILTTVNPVYVYKDNMGATLKVDILQAHKIPKEVKPILQTTNICTTRINALLNSNNYNVPSHHKITVQPSFCDINFDKLQNKDKTLIDESGIPELEKLYYDVYDYDRGEFNKMSPPMSAVYKSDVETFYKAFTGNSSIPHDMSNEPTIRKFSDILLKDYHKGDGCKPDGVYTKQYTSSLKHKLFQKYAQHIKDMMRRTNENQDKLITILKQLFDTKIIKGKSQLIIHPTLTESSLNQLVQDTRTLIVSLYLTCELDFATGIELFEAIIEKQILDTSQKQIDLLQSSIQEKMTELDDI
;
A
#
# COMPACT_ATOMS: atom_id res chain seq x y z
N MET A 1 47.97 -22.41 38.59
CA MET A 1 47.70 -21.07 38.01
C MET A 1 46.51 -21.21 37.07
N GLY A 2 45.32 -20.81 37.52
CA GLY A 2 44.07 -20.99 36.78
C GLY A 2 43.89 -19.86 35.76
N ASN A 3 43.84 -20.23 34.48
CA ASN A 3 43.57 -19.30 33.39
C ASN A 3 42.07 -19.04 33.34
N LYS A 4 41.60 -17.96 33.97
CA LYS A 4 40.24 -17.45 33.75
C LYS A 4 40.20 -16.87 32.34
N GLN A 5 39.64 -17.62 31.38
CA GLN A 5 39.20 -17.04 30.12
C GLN A 5 38.19 -15.93 30.43
N SER A 6 38.58 -14.70 30.16
CA SER A 6 37.70 -13.53 30.20
C SER A 6 36.60 -13.71 29.15
N LYS A 7 35.34 -13.62 29.57
CA LYS A 7 34.20 -13.48 28.65
C LYS A 7 34.44 -12.26 27.74
N PRO A 8 34.11 -12.32 26.44
CA PRO A 8 34.27 -11.18 25.55
C PRO A 8 33.46 -9.99 26.07
N LYS A 9 34.06 -8.80 26.11
CA LYS A 9 33.37 -7.56 26.49
C LYS A 9 32.31 -7.26 25.44
N HIS A 10 31.03 -7.38 25.78
CA HIS A 10 29.94 -6.86 24.94
C HIS A 10 30.10 -5.34 24.83
N THR A 11 30.21 -4.83 23.60
CA THR A 11 30.22 -3.40 23.32
C THR A 11 28.80 -2.94 23.03
N VAL A 12 28.53 -1.66 23.25
CA VAL A 12 27.20 -1.07 23.03
C VAL A 12 26.82 -1.13 21.55
N SER A 13 27.83 -0.95 20.68
CA SER A 13 27.76 -1.16 19.24
C SER A 13 27.17 -2.54 18.86
N ASN A 14 27.58 -3.60 19.58
CA ASN A 14 27.15 -4.95 19.28
C ASN A 14 25.67 -5.17 19.64
N LEU A 15 25.21 -4.65 20.79
CA LEU A 15 23.81 -4.79 21.20
C LEU A 15 22.86 -4.08 20.23
N LEU A 16 23.19 -2.85 19.82
CA LEU A 16 22.35 -2.08 18.90
C LEU A 16 22.31 -2.72 17.52
N GLN A 17 23.47 -3.12 16.99
CA GLN A 17 23.52 -3.84 15.73
C GLN A 17 22.74 -5.16 15.83
N GLU A 18 22.78 -5.86 16.95
CA GLU A 18 22.03 -7.11 17.13
C GLU A 18 20.52 -6.88 17.17
N ILE A 19 20.01 -5.93 17.96
CA ILE A 19 18.57 -5.69 18.07
C ILE A 19 17.99 -5.13 16.75
N ASP A 20 18.63 -4.10 16.17
CA ASP A 20 18.16 -3.50 14.92
C ASP A 20 18.24 -4.51 13.77
N LEU A 21 19.27 -5.36 13.74
CA LEU A 21 19.38 -6.46 12.78
C LEU A 21 18.32 -7.53 12.98
N ILE A 22 18.06 -7.97 14.23
CA ILE A 22 17.03 -8.96 14.54
C ILE A 22 15.67 -8.44 14.11
N ALA A 23 15.34 -7.18 14.42
CA ALA A 23 14.09 -6.56 14.02
C ALA A 23 13.96 -6.50 12.49
N THR A 24 15.01 -6.09 11.78
CA THR A 24 15.00 -6.05 10.30
C THR A 24 14.94 -7.44 9.68
N GLN A 25 15.65 -8.43 10.22
CA GLN A 25 15.58 -9.82 9.77
C GLN A 25 14.18 -10.40 10.00
N TYR A 26 13.57 -10.11 11.14
CA TYR A 26 12.20 -10.52 11.42
C TYR A 26 11.25 -9.92 10.38
N MET A 27 11.28 -8.59 10.17
CA MET A 27 10.46 -7.91 9.16
C MET A 27 10.65 -8.45 7.74
N THR A 28 11.89 -8.69 7.32
CA THR A 28 12.23 -9.11 5.95
C THR A 28 12.11 -10.60 5.70
N SER A 29 11.91 -11.41 6.74
CA SER A 29 11.64 -12.86 6.63
C SER A 29 10.16 -13.21 6.60
N GLN A 30 9.28 -12.28 7.00
CA GLN A 30 7.83 -12.46 6.95
C GLN A 30 7.31 -12.57 5.50
N SER A 31 6.17 -13.23 5.30
CA SER A 31 5.39 -13.06 4.05
C SER A 31 4.57 -11.77 4.11
N ILE A 32 4.04 -11.31 2.96
CA ILE A 32 3.12 -10.17 2.96
C ILE A 32 1.87 -10.52 3.77
N GLN A 33 1.44 -11.79 3.71
CA GLN A 33 0.30 -12.28 4.50
C GLN A 33 0.55 -12.21 6.00
N ASP A 34 1.76 -12.51 6.47
CA ASP A 34 2.12 -12.38 7.89
C ASP A 34 2.15 -10.91 8.31
N LEU A 35 2.62 -10.02 7.44
CA LEU A 35 2.60 -8.57 7.69
C LEU A 35 1.17 -8.00 7.74
N LYS A 36 0.23 -8.58 6.99
CA LYS A 36 -1.20 -8.23 7.12
C LYS A 36 -1.76 -8.61 8.49
N GLN A 37 -1.20 -9.60 9.18
CA GLN A 37 -1.59 -9.91 10.56
C GLN A 37 -1.22 -8.80 11.53
N LEU A 38 -0.32 -7.88 11.16
CA LEU A 38 -0.08 -6.67 11.95
C LEU A 38 -1.31 -5.73 11.95
N SER A 39 -2.25 -5.91 11.02
CA SER A 39 -3.56 -5.25 11.05
C SER A 39 -4.52 -5.93 12.04
N ASP A 40 -4.20 -7.12 12.55
CA ASP A 40 -4.92 -7.74 13.64
C ASP A 40 -4.41 -7.21 14.99
N ILE A 41 -5.36 -6.83 15.84
CA ILE A 41 -5.06 -6.18 17.11
C ILE A 41 -4.42 -7.14 18.11
N ASP A 42 -4.94 -8.37 18.20
CA ASP A 42 -4.47 -9.37 19.16
C ASP A 42 -3.09 -9.89 18.78
N TYR A 43 -2.84 -10.10 17.49
CA TYR A 43 -1.52 -10.48 17.00
C TYR A 43 -0.46 -9.41 17.33
N CYS A 44 -0.78 -8.13 17.06
CA CYS A 44 0.13 -7.02 17.35
C CYS A 44 0.46 -6.94 18.85
N ASN A 45 -0.53 -7.10 19.71
CA ASN A 45 -0.36 -7.04 21.17
C ASN A 45 0.56 -8.14 21.67
N ASN A 46 0.38 -9.36 21.19
CA ASN A 46 1.24 -10.48 21.54
C ASN A 46 2.69 -10.22 21.11
N LEU A 47 2.90 -9.70 19.89
CA LEU A 47 4.23 -9.35 19.40
C LEU A 47 4.90 -8.28 20.27
N LEU A 48 4.14 -7.27 20.69
CA LEU A 48 4.65 -6.21 21.57
C LEU A 48 5.04 -6.78 22.94
N MET A 49 4.17 -7.58 23.56
CA MET A 49 4.43 -8.16 24.88
C MET A 49 5.65 -9.07 24.87
N ILE A 50 5.76 -9.94 23.86
CA ILE A 50 6.93 -10.80 23.66
C ILE A 50 8.19 -9.95 23.48
N THR A 51 8.11 -8.87 22.70
CA THR A 51 9.25 -7.97 22.47
C THR A 51 9.68 -7.29 23.78
N SER A 52 8.73 -6.76 24.55
CA SER A 52 8.99 -6.14 25.86
C SER A 52 9.63 -7.13 26.84
N ASP A 53 9.10 -8.35 26.93
CA ASP A 53 9.61 -9.39 27.82
C ASP A 53 11.05 -9.81 27.47
N ARG A 54 11.38 -9.82 26.18
CA ARG A 54 12.76 -10.07 25.71
C ARG A 54 13.68 -8.91 26.07
N LEU A 55 13.25 -7.66 25.89
CA LEU A 55 14.02 -6.47 26.25
C LEU A 55 14.23 -6.37 27.77
N LYS A 56 13.29 -6.85 28.59
CA LYS A 56 13.41 -6.87 30.06
C LYS A 56 14.59 -7.71 30.56
N GLN A 57 15.07 -8.67 29.77
CA GLN A 57 16.23 -9.51 30.09
C GLN A 57 17.57 -8.74 30.03
N LEU A 58 17.59 -7.58 29.39
CA LEU A 58 18.76 -6.70 29.32
C LEU A 58 19.08 -6.08 30.69
N ASN A 59 20.34 -5.73 30.93
CA ASN A 59 20.74 -5.01 32.13
C ASN A 59 20.32 -3.53 32.06
N GLU A 60 20.38 -2.82 33.19
CA GLU A 60 19.91 -1.43 33.25
C GLU A 60 20.63 -0.49 32.28
N HIS A 61 21.94 -0.64 32.09
CA HIS A 61 22.70 0.21 31.17
C HIS A 61 22.27 -0.01 29.72
N GLU A 62 21.98 -1.26 29.35
CA GLU A 62 21.45 -1.64 28.04
C GLU A 62 20.07 -1.03 27.79
N VAL A 63 19.17 -1.11 28.78
CA VAL A 63 17.83 -0.50 28.67
C VAL A 63 17.91 1.03 28.58
N LYS A 64 18.70 1.69 29.44
CA LYS A 64 18.89 3.15 29.39
C LYS A 64 19.45 3.60 28.04
N TYR A 65 20.35 2.82 27.48
CA TYR A 65 20.90 3.08 26.16
C TYR A 65 19.85 2.97 25.05
N LEU A 66 19.00 1.94 25.08
CA LEU A 66 17.89 1.81 24.11
C LEU A 66 16.89 2.96 24.20
N VAL A 67 16.61 3.45 25.42
CA VAL A 67 15.76 4.64 25.60
C VAL A 67 16.37 5.86 24.91
N HIS A 68 17.67 6.10 25.10
CA HIS A 68 18.36 7.18 24.40
C HIS A 68 18.35 6.98 22.87
N ARG A 69 18.59 5.76 22.40
CA ARG A 69 18.53 5.42 20.97
C ARG A 69 17.19 5.75 20.33
N VAL A 70 16.10 5.41 21.02
CA VAL A 70 14.73 5.67 20.56
C VAL A 70 14.43 7.16 20.59
N LYS A 71 14.88 7.88 21.63
CA LYS A 71 14.56 9.29 21.82
C LYS A 71 15.35 10.22 20.91
N ASP A 72 16.67 10.04 20.89
CA ASP A 72 17.62 11.02 20.35
C ASP A 72 18.38 10.49 19.12
N GLY A 73 18.28 9.19 18.82
CA GLY A 73 19.00 8.57 17.71
C GLY A 73 20.49 8.43 18.03
N MET A 74 21.28 7.98 17.05
CA MET A 74 22.72 7.82 17.20
C MET A 74 23.49 8.17 15.93
N GLU A 75 24.53 8.98 16.10
CA GLU A 75 25.46 9.27 15.01
C GLU A 75 26.40 8.08 14.75
N SER A 76 26.81 7.90 13.48
CA SER A 76 27.66 6.77 13.07
C SER A 76 28.96 6.66 13.88
N ASN A 77 29.54 7.79 14.30
CA ASN A 77 30.78 7.84 15.07
C ASN A 77 30.59 7.41 16.54
N GLU A 78 29.44 7.70 17.14
CA GLU A 78 29.10 7.34 18.53
C GLU A 78 28.90 5.82 18.69
N ILE A 79 28.37 5.17 17.64
CA ILE A 79 28.16 3.71 17.59
C ILE A 79 29.50 2.96 17.62
N VAL A 80 30.58 3.53 17.08
CA VAL A 80 31.90 2.88 17.00
C VAL A 80 32.72 3.09 18.27
N GLN A 81 32.54 4.21 18.97
CA GLN A 81 33.39 4.60 20.09
C GLN A 81 32.88 4.16 21.47
N ASN A 82 31.58 3.92 21.64
CA ASN A 82 31.01 3.68 22.96
C ASN A 82 31.03 2.19 23.36
N THR A 83 31.88 1.86 24.34
CA THR A 83 31.75 0.66 25.18
C THR A 83 30.81 1.00 26.36
N PHE A 84 30.12 0.03 26.97
CA PHE A 84 29.12 0.29 28.04
C PHE A 84 29.72 1.04 29.25
N THR A 85 31.05 1.07 29.33
CA THR A 85 31.87 1.81 30.28
C THR A 85 31.89 3.34 30.09
N PHE A 86 31.46 3.88 28.94
CA PHE A 86 31.52 5.32 28.65
C PHE A 86 30.18 5.84 28.11
N ILE A 87 29.15 5.81 28.97
CA ILE A 87 27.87 6.49 28.71
C ILE A 87 27.91 7.82 29.47
N PRO A 88 27.62 8.98 28.84
CA PRO A 88 27.58 10.27 29.52
C PRO A 88 26.66 10.23 30.76
N LYS A 89 27.13 10.73 31.91
CA LYS A 89 26.38 10.69 33.19
C LYS A 89 24.95 11.23 33.07
N GLY A 90 24.75 12.33 32.33
CA GLY A 90 23.44 12.93 32.11
C GLY A 90 22.41 12.01 31.44
N TRP A 91 22.83 10.98 30.71
CA TRP A 91 21.94 9.97 30.12
C TRP A 91 21.49 8.95 31.16
N MET A 92 22.33 8.62 32.14
CA MET A 92 22.02 7.62 33.17
C MET A 92 21.09 8.14 34.26
N ASP A 93 21.11 9.45 34.54
CA ASP A 93 20.37 10.05 35.66
C ASP A 93 18.89 10.37 35.32
N SER A 94 18.50 10.28 34.03
CA SER A 94 17.17 10.70 33.55
C SER A 94 16.13 9.58 33.47
N VAL A 95 16.54 8.32 33.68
CA VAL A 95 15.67 7.14 33.52
C VAL A 95 15.82 6.22 34.74
N ASP A 96 14.75 6.06 35.51
CA ASP A 96 14.70 5.12 36.64
C ASP A 96 14.36 3.70 36.16
N VAL A 97 15.37 2.83 36.12
CA VAL A 97 15.27 1.42 35.69
C VAL A 97 15.51 0.46 36.87
N GLN A 98 15.59 0.98 38.10
CA GLN A 98 15.94 0.19 39.29
C GLN A 98 14.76 -0.67 39.77
N ASN A 99 13.53 -0.18 39.58
CA ASN A 99 12.31 -0.92 39.88
C ASN A 99 11.88 -1.79 38.68
N ASP A 100 11.57 -3.06 38.92
CA ASP A 100 11.12 -4.02 37.91
C ASP A 100 9.86 -3.58 37.15
N GLU A 101 8.92 -2.91 37.84
CA GLU A 101 7.70 -2.36 37.22
C GLU A 101 8.03 -1.16 36.31
N ASN A 102 8.91 -0.26 36.76
CA ASN A 102 9.37 0.87 35.96
C ASN A 102 10.15 0.39 34.74
N LYS A 103 11.05 -0.57 34.93
CA LYS A 103 11.81 -1.22 33.85
C LYS A 103 10.89 -1.85 32.82
N HIS A 104 9.83 -2.54 33.26
CA HIS A 104 8.85 -3.14 32.36
C HIS A 104 8.13 -2.09 31.51
N ARG A 105 7.62 -1.00 32.12
CA ARG A 105 6.99 0.12 31.39
C ARG A 105 7.93 0.78 30.39
N ILE A 106 9.22 0.90 30.73
CA ILE A 106 10.24 1.42 29.81
C ILE A 106 10.47 0.47 28.63
N CYS A 107 10.58 -0.84 28.88
CA CYS A 107 10.73 -1.84 27.83
C CYS A 107 9.52 -1.88 26.90
N ILE A 108 8.31 -1.64 27.43
CA ILE A 108 7.10 -1.43 26.62
C ILE A 108 7.27 -0.23 25.67
N GLY A 109 7.77 0.91 26.16
CA GLY A 109 8.03 2.08 25.33
C GLY A 109 9.02 1.82 24.19
N VAL A 110 10.10 1.09 24.47
CA VAL A 110 11.08 0.67 23.46
C VAL A 110 10.47 -0.33 22.47
N ALA A 111 9.71 -1.33 22.95
CA ALA A 111 9.03 -2.29 22.09
C ALA A 111 8.04 -1.60 21.13
N LYS A 112 7.29 -0.60 21.62
CA LYS A 112 6.40 0.24 20.82
C LYS A 112 7.11 0.89 19.63
N PHE A 113 8.35 1.36 19.79
CA PHE A 113 9.13 1.93 18.70
C PHE A 113 9.36 0.91 17.57
N TYR A 114 9.81 -0.30 17.90
CA TYR A 114 10.05 -1.36 16.91
C TYR A 114 8.76 -1.85 16.25
N VAL A 115 7.69 -2.04 17.03
CA VAL A 115 6.37 -2.43 16.49
C VAL A 115 5.83 -1.35 15.54
N LYS A 116 6.03 -0.07 15.84
CA LYS A 116 5.63 1.02 14.96
C LYS A 116 6.41 1.04 13.63
N ILE A 117 7.71 0.71 13.65
CA ILE A 117 8.48 0.49 12.42
C ILE A 117 7.90 -0.66 11.60
N MET A 118 7.50 -1.75 12.27
CA MET A 118 6.87 -2.90 11.60
C MET A 118 5.55 -2.54 10.93
N HIS A 119 4.66 -1.79 11.60
CA HIS A 119 3.41 -1.31 10.98
C HIS A 119 3.68 -0.42 9.77
N LEU A 120 4.64 0.49 9.89
CA LEU A 120 5.01 1.38 8.80
C LEU A 120 5.57 0.62 7.60
N PHE A 121 6.49 -0.32 7.84
CA PHE A 121 7.02 -1.22 6.82
C PHE A 121 5.92 -2.08 6.18
N GLY A 122 5.04 -2.66 6.99
CA GLY A 122 3.89 -3.45 6.55
C GLY A 122 2.98 -2.64 5.64
N ALA A 123 2.57 -1.43 6.03
CA ALA A 123 1.72 -0.55 5.25
C ALA A 123 2.34 -0.18 3.90
N ILE A 124 3.65 0.12 3.86
CA ILE A 124 4.35 0.39 2.60
C ILE A 124 4.34 -0.86 1.71
N LEU A 125 4.67 -2.03 2.26
CA LEU A 125 4.79 -3.24 1.48
C LEU A 125 3.43 -3.75 0.96
N THR A 126 2.36 -3.69 1.75
CA THR A 126 1.01 -4.06 1.31
C THR A 126 0.40 -3.06 0.32
N THR A 127 0.85 -1.80 0.37
CA THR A 127 0.48 -0.77 -0.62
C THR A 127 1.16 -1.02 -1.97
N VAL A 128 2.47 -1.25 -1.99
CA VAL A 128 3.18 -1.56 -3.24
C VAL A 128 2.76 -2.94 -3.76
N ASN A 129 2.57 -3.89 -2.84
CA ASN A 129 2.27 -5.31 -3.05
C ASN A 129 3.07 -5.95 -4.20
N PRO A 130 4.40 -6.00 -4.10
CA PRO A 130 5.26 -6.60 -5.11
C PRO A 130 5.27 -8.14 -5.02
N VAL A 131 5.01 -8.80 -6.15
CA VAL A 131 4.98 -10.26 -6.30
C VAL A 131 5.83 -10.70 -7.48
N TYR A 132 6.58 -11.77 -7.31
CA TYR A 132 7.21 -12.50 -8.40
C TYR A 132 6.21 -13.44 -9.05
N VAL A 133 6.16 -13.41 -10.39
CA VAL A 133 5.28 -14.23 -11.20
C VAL A 133 6.13 -15.10 -12.12
N TYR A 134 5.92 -16.41 -12.09
CA TYR A 134 6.62 -17.37 -12.97
C TYR A 134 5.70 -18.54 -13.33
N LYS A 135 6.08 -19.30 -14.35
CA LYS A 135 5.41 -20.56 -14.71
C LYS A 135 6.16 -21.73 -14.09
N ASP A 136 5.42 -22.65 -13.48
CA ASP A 136 5.99 -23.90 -12.99
C ASP A 136 6.23 -24.91 -14.14
N ASN A 137 6.71 -26.10 -13.77
CA ASN A 137 7.00 -27.19 -14.70
C ASN A 137 5.75 -27.73 -15.42
N MET A 138 4.54 -27.42 -14.93
CA MET A 138 3.27 -27.80 -15.51
C MET A 138 2.66 -26.66 -16.35
N GLY A 139 3.33 -25.51 -16.44
CA GLY A 139 2.87 -24.33 -17.17
C GLY A 139 1.88 -23.45 -16.39
N ALA A 140 1.60 -23.77 -15.13
CA ALA A 140 0.72 -22.97 -14.27
C ALA A 140 1.44 -21.71 -13.78
N THR A 141 0.74 -20.57 -13.80
CA THR A 141 1.28 -19.30 -13.32
C THR A 141 1.21 -19.23 -11.80
N LEU A 142 2.37 -19.22 -11.15
CA LEU A 142 2.50 -19.06 -9.71
C LEU A 142 2.90 -17.63 -9.35
N LYS A 143 2.37 -17.13 -8.23
CA LYS A 143 2.73 -15.83 -7.64
C LYS A 143 3.39 -16.07 -6.28
N VAL A 144 4.51 -15.41 -6.04
CA VAL A 144 5.27 -15.50 -4.78
C VAL A 144 5.62 -14.10 -4.29
N ASP A 145 5.33 -13.79 -3.04
CA ASP A 145 5.66 -12.49 -2.43
C ASP A 145 7.15 -12.18 -2.54
N ILE A 146 7.51 -10.89 -2.67
CA ILE A 146 8.91 -10.47 -2.81
C ILE A 146 9.81 -10.97 -1.67
N LEU A 147 9.30 -10.98 -0.43
CA LEU A 147 10.06 -11.42 0.75
C LEU A 147 10.28 -12.95 0.76
N GLN A 148 9.51 -13.68 -0.04
CA GLN A 148 9.56 -15.13 -0.17
C GLN A 148 10.30 -15.57 -1.44
N ALA A 149 11.08 -14.69 -2.07
CA ALA A 149 11.84 -14.97 -3.30
C ALA A 149 12.75 -16.20 -3.19
N HIS A 150 13.24 -16.51 -2.00
CA HIS A 150 14.06 -17.71 -1.74
C HIS A 150 13.32 -19.04 -1.99
N LYS A 151 11.98 -19.02 -2.04
CA LYS A 151 11.13 -20.18 -2.37
C LYS A 151 11.02 -20.44 -3.87
N ILE A 152 11.47 -19.51 -4.71
CA ILE A 152 11.42 -19.63 -6.17
C ILE A 152 12.54 -20.58 -6.62
N PRO A 153 12.25 -21.59 -7.46
CA PRO A 153 13.28 -22.47 -8.03
C PRO A 153 14.37 -21.66 -8.75
N LYS A 154 15.63 -22.10 -8.66
CA LYS A 154 16.76 -21.34 -9.23
C LYS A 154 16.77 -21.32 -10.76
N GLU A 155 16.08 -22.27 -11.36
CA GLU A 155 16.04 -22.52 -12.80
C GLU A 155 15.02 -21.62 -13.51
N VAL A 156 14.06 -21.03 -12.77
CA VAL A 156 13.05 -20.15 -13.33
C VAL A 156 13.48 -18.69 -13.26
N LYS A 157 13.13 -17.91 -14.29
CA LYS A 157 13.31 -16.46 -14.32
C LYS A 157 11.96 -15.79 -14.01
N PRO A 158 11.70 -15.40 -12.75
CA PRO A 158 10.45 -14.76 -12.41
C PRO A 158 10.41 -13.32 -12.94
N ILE A 159 9.20 -12.83 -13.18
CA ILE A 159 8.91 -11.44 -13.53
C ILE A 159 8.36 -10.75 -12.28
N LEU A 160 8.93 -9.60 -11.90
CA LEU A 160 8.38 -8.79 -10.82
C LEU A 160 7.14 -8.05 -11.32
N GLN A 161 6.03 -8.20 -10.62
CA GLN A 161 4.77 -7.49 -10.88
C GLN A 161 4.25 -6.90 -9.57
N THR A 162 3.40 -5.89 -9.67
CA THR A 162 2.70 -5.32 -8.51
C THR A 162 1.21 -5.63 -8.63
N THR A 163 0.57 -5.97 -7.52
CA THR A 163 -0.88 -6.27 -7.48
C THR A 163 -1.53 -5.48 -6.35
N ASN A 164 -1.87 -4.23 -6.61
CA ASN A 164 -2.46 -3.29 -5.64
C ASN A 164 -3.68 -2.59 -6.26
N ILE A 165 -4.28 -1.64 -5.53
CA ILE A 165 -5.42 -0.84 -6.00
C ILE A 165 -5.13 -0.26 -7.39
N CYS A 166 -4.08 0.54 -7.52
CA CYS A 166 -3.73 1.23 -8.76
C CYS A 166 -3.53 0.30 -9.95
N THR A 167 -2.72 -0.74 -9.79
CA THR A 167 -2.46 -1.71 -10.87
C THR A 167 -3.70 -2.50 -11.25
N THR A 168 -4.58 -2.81 -10.31
CA THR A 168 -5.87 -3.46 -10.60
C THR A 168 -6.74 -2.58 -11.50
N ARG A 169 -6.85 -1.28 -11.18
CA ARG A 169 -7.61 -0.30 -11.98
C ARG A 169 -6.98 -0.08 -13.36
N ILE A 170 -5.66 0.11 -13.41
CA ILE A 170 -4.92 0.26 -14.68
C ILE A 170 -5.12 -0.97 -15.56
N ASN A 171 -4.99 -2.17 -15.01
CA ASN A 171 -5.13 -3.41 -15.76
C ASN A 171 -6.56 -3.63 -16.26
N ALA A 172 -7.57 -3.20 -15.50
CA ALA A 172 -8.96 -3.21 -15.96
C ALA A 172 -9.16 -2.29 -17.15
N LEU A 173 -8.59 -1.07 -17.16
CA LEU A 173 -8.65 -0.17 -18.31
C LEU A 173 -7.83 -0.67 -19.51
N LEU A 174 -6.62 -1.18 -19.24
CA LEU A 174 -5.71 -1.68 -20.27
C LEU A 174 -6.25 -2.93 -20.95
N ASN A 175 -6.81 -3.86 -20.16
CA ASN A 175 -7.29 -5.19 -20.55
C ASN A 175 -6.34 -5.92 -21.53
N SER A 176 -5.05 -5.96 -21.18
CA SER A 176 -3.97 -6.57 -21.98
C SER A 176 -3.69 -5.93 -23.36
N ASN A 177 -4.29 -4.79 -23.68
CA ASN A 177 -3.99 -4.05 -24.92
C ASN A 177 -2.66 -3.30 -24.82
N ASN A 178 -2.04 -3.01 -25.96
CA ASN A 178 -0.84 -2.17 -26.02
C ASN A 178 -1.16 -0.84 -26.69
N TYR A 179 -1.03 0.25 -25.94
CA TYR A 179 -1.24 1.62 -26.44
C TYR A 179 0.07 2.36 -26.78
N ASN A 180 1.22 1.69 -26.66
CA ASN A 180 2.52 2.18 -27.12
C ASN A 180 2.78 1.75 -28.57
N VAL A 181 1.92 2.25 -29.47
CA VAL A 181 1.99 1.97 -30.91
C VAL A 181 2.02 3.27 -31.73
N PRO A 182 2.55 3.25 -32.97
CA PRO A 182 2.52 4.41 -33.85
C PRO A 182 1.09 4.92 -34.10
N SER A 183 0.94 6.22 -34.38
CA SER A 183 -0.39 6.88 -34.39
C SER A 183 -1.39 6.32 -35.41
N HIS A 184 -0.89 5.74 -36.50
CA HIS A 184 -1.70 5.16 -37.58
C HIS A 184 -2.12 3.71 -37.32
N HIS A 185 -1.53 3.03 -36.33
CA HIS A 185 -1.93 1.67 -35.99
C HIS A 185 -3.32 1.67 -35.37
N LYS A 186 -4.11 0.64 -35.69
CA LYS A 186 -5.39 0.39 -35.03
C LYS A 186 -5.12 -0.15 -33.62
N ILE A 187 -5.84 0.38 -32.66
CA ILE A 187 -5.91 -0.09 -31.28
C ILE A 187 -7.33 -0.52 -30.96
N THR A 188 -7.45 -1.45 -30.02
CA THR A 188 -8.72 -1.91 -29.48
C THR A 188 -8.85 -1.38 -28.06
N VAL A 189 -10.02 -0.83 -27.74
CA VAL A 189 -10.41 -0.42 -26.40
C VAL A 189 -11.57 -1.31 -25.97
N GLN A 190 -11.31 -2.11 -24.94
CA GLN A 190 -12.30 -2.99 -24.30
C GLN A 190 -11.93 -3.15 -22.82
N PRO A 191 -12.26 -2.19 -21.96
CA PRO A 191 -11.94 -2.26 -20.54
C PRO A 191 -12.70 -3.39 -19.85
N SER A 192 -12.09 -4.04 -18.86
CA SER A 192 -12.65 -5.13 -18.05
C SER A 192 -12.94 -4.67 -16.62
N PHE A 193 -13.84 -3.70 -16.47
CA PHE A 193 -14.17 -3.12 -15.16
C PHE A 193 -15.49 -3.59 -14.53
N CYS A 194 -16.39 -4.22 -15.30
CA CYS A 194 -17.74 -4.56 -14.81
C CYS A 194 -17.72 -5.32 -13.48
N ASP A 195 -16.83 -6.32 -13.35
CA ASP A 195 -16.74 -7.15 -12.15
C ASP A 195 -15.60 -6.73 -11.20
N ILE A 196 -14.97 -5.56 -11.38
CA ILE A 196 -13.73 -5.20 -10.65
C ILE A 196 -13.94 -5.22 -9.12
N ASN A 197 -15.10 -4.75 -8.68
CA ASN A 197 -15.50 -4.63 -7.28
C ASN A 197 -16.38 -5.79 -6.79
N PHE A 198 -16.56 -6.85 -7.59
CA PHE A 198 -17.38 -8.00 -7.21
C PHE A 198 -16.50 -9.18 -6.80
N ASP A 199 -16.77 -9.75 -5.62
CA ASP A 199 -16.16 -11.01 -5.19
C ASP A 199 -17.02 -12.19 -5.66
N LYS A 200 -16.56 -12.87 -6.71
CA LYS A 200 -17.24 -14.04 -7.29
C LYS A 200 -17.27 -15.24 -6.35
N LEU A 201 -16.32 -15.37 -5.41
CA LEU A 201 -16.27 -16.50 -4.49
C LEU A 201 -17.30 -16.34 -3.37
N GLN A 202 -17.44 -15.11 -2.86
CA GLN A 202 -18.41 -14.80 -1.80
C GLN A 202 -19.76 -14.32 -2.32
N ASN A 203 -19.88 -14.13 -3.65
CA ASN A 203 -21.07 -13.62 -4.31
C ASN A 203 -21.56 -12.29 -3.68
N LYS A 204 -20.63 -11.35 -3.46
CA LYS A 204 -20.91 -10.06 -2.81
C LYS A 204 -20.10 -8.92 -3.43
N ASP A 205 -20.63 -7.71 -3.33
CA ASP A 205 -19.89 -6.49 -3.62
C ASP A 205 -18.85 -6.25 -2.51
N LYS A 206 -17.64 -5.88 -2.91
CA LYS A 206 -16.53 -5.60 -1.99
C LYS A 206 -16.74 -4.27 -1.27
N THR A 207 -16.22 -4.18 -0.05
CA THR A 207 -16.04 -2.90 0.63
C THR A 207 -14.58 -2.45 0.51
N LEU A 208 -14.30 -1.19 0.84
CA LEU A 208 -12.95 -0.64 0.69
C LEU A 208 -11.92 -1.38 1.57
N ILE A 209 -12.31 -1.96 2.71
CA ILE A 209 -11.38 -2.75 3.55
C ILE A 209 -10.91 -4.04 2.86
N ASP A 210 -11.63 -4.52 1.84
CA ASP A 210 -11.24 -5.70 1.05
C ASP A 210 -10.10 -5.38 0.05
N GLU A 211 -9.80 -4.09 -0.17
CA GLU A 211 -8.72 -3.66 -1.05
C GLU A 211 -7.35 -3.78 -0.36
N SER A 212 -6.35 -4.21 -1.16
CA SER A 212 -4.98 -4.40 -0.65
C SER A 212 -4.41 -3.10 -0.09
N GLY A 213 -3.91 -3.16 1.14
CA GLY A 213 -3.24 -2.05 1.81
C GLY A 213 -4.17 -1.10 2.58
N ILE A 214 -5.50 -1.20 2.44
CA ILE A 214 -6.44 -0.39 3.23
C ILE A 214 -6.43 -0.77 4.72
N PRO A 215 -6.42 -2.07 5.11
CA PRO A 215 -6.34 -2.43 6.52
C PRO A 215 -5.09 -1.88 7.21
N GLU A 216 -3.93 -1.96 6.54
CA GLU A 216 -2.67 -1.45 7.10
C GLU A 216 -2.63 0.08 7.12
N LEU A 217 -3.22 0.75 6.12
CA LEU A 217 -3.39 2.19 6.11
C LEU A 217 -4.20 2.65 7.33
N GLU A 218 -5.30 1.96 7.66
CA GLU A 218 -6.14 2.30 8.81
C GLU A 218 -5.34 2.29 10.12
N LYS A 219 -4.39 1.37 10.27
CA LYS A 219 -3.52 1.31 11.46
C LYS A 219 -2.61 2.51 11.62
N LEU A 220 -2.27 3.21 10.53
CA LEU A 220 -1.45 4.44 10.60
C LEU A 220 -2.21 5.63 11.21
N TYR A 221 -3.51 5.48 11.52
CA TYR A 221 -4.29 6.45 12.28
C TYR A 221 -4.35 6.13 13.78
N TYR A 222 -3.91 4.96 14.25
CA TYR A 222 -3.91 4.67 15.68
C TYR A 222 -2.66 5.23 16.34
N ASP A 223 -2.82 6.37 17.01
CA ASP A 223 -1.73 7.14 17.63
C ASP A 223 -1.79 7.16 19.17
N VAL A 224 -2.86 6.66 19.78
CA VAL A 224 -2.98 6.53 21.23
C VAL A 224 -2.55 5.13 21.66
N TYR A 225 -1.64 5.09 22.63
CA TYR A 225 -1.14 3.85 23.22
C TYR A 225 -1.87 3.55 24.54
N ASP A 226 -2.46 2.36 24.63
CA ASP A 226 -3.10 1.83 25.82
C ASP A 226 -2.07 1.04 26.64
N TYR A 227 -1.58 1.61 27.75
CA TYR A 227 -0.51 1.00 28.55
C TYR A 227 -0.95 -0.24 29.34
N ASP A 228 -2.25 -0.38 29.62
CA ASP A 228 -2.78 -1.53 30.37
C ASP A 228 -2.90 -2.76 29.46
N ARG A 229 -3.21 -2.54 28.18
CA ARG A 229 -3.36 -3.59 27.17
C ARG A 229 -2.15 -3.74 26.26
N GLY A 230 -1.25 -2.77 26.30
CA GLY A 230 -0.05 -2.72 25.51
C GLY A 230 -0.27 -2.42 24.02
N GLU A 231 -1.30 -1.66 23.64
CA GLU A 231 -1.80 -1.64 22.25
C GLU A 231 -2.04 -0.25 21.64
N PHE A 232 -1.86 -0.11 20.32
CA PHE A 232 -2.33 1.04 19.53
C PHE A 232 -3.70 0.72 18.92
N ASN A 233 -4.76 0.97 19.66
CA ASN A 233 -6.12 0.61 19.28
C ASN A 233 -7.07 1.81 19.17
N LYS A 234 -6.56 3.02 19.44
CA LYS A 234 -7.35 4.24 19.56
C LYS A 234 -6.70 5.37 18.77
N MET A 235 -7.56 6.23 18.24
CA MET A 235 -7.20 7.51 17.65
C MET A 235 -7.35 8.61 18.70
N SER A 236 -6.40 9.51 18.77
CA SER A 236 -6.52 10.77 19.49
C SER A 236 -7.62 11.62 18.86
N PRO A 237 -8.22 12.61 19.57
CA PRO A 237 -9.21 13.48 18.97
C PRO A 237 -8.73 14.18 17.67
N PRO A 238 -7.48 14.70 17.61
CA PRO A 238 -6.93 15.21 16.34
C PRO A 238 -6.88 14.15 15.24
N MET A 239 -6.41 12.93 15.55
CA MET A 239 -6.27 11.89 14.55
C MET A 239 -7.61 11.32 14.08
N SER A 240 -8.60 11.26 14.97
CA SER A 240 -9.97 10.91 14.64
C SER A 240 -10.58 11.89 13.63
N ALA A 241 -10.26 13.19 13.75
CA ALA A 241 -10.71 14.19 12.78
C ALA A 241 -10.06 13.99 11.40
N VAL A 242 -8.75 13.70 11.36
CA VAL A 242 -8.03 13.36 10.11
C VAL A 242 -8.64 12.11 9.47
N TYR A 243 -8.84 11.04 10.25
CA TYR A 243 -9.43 9.80 9.75
C TYR A 243 -10.84 10.01 9.19
N LYS A 244 -11.70 10.75 9.88
CA LYS A 244 -13.05 11.06 9.39
C LYS A 244 -13.03 11.83 8.06
N SER A 245 -12.12 12.80 7.93
CA SER A 245 -11.94 13.56 6.68
C SER A 245 -11.46 12.65 5.53
N ASP A 246 -10.54 11.74 5.82
CA ASP A 246 -10.06 10.78 4.82
C ASP A 246 -11.15 9.76 4.45
N VAL A 247 -11.90 9.21 5.42
CA VAL A 247 -13.07 8.35 5.16
C VAL A 247 -14.08 9.05 4.25
N GLU A 248 -14.39 10.33 4.49
CA GLU A 248 -15.27 11.10 3.62
C GLU A 248 -14.72 11.24 2.19
N THR A 249 -13.42 11.51 2.07
CA THR A 249 -12.77 11.68 0.76
C THR A 249 -12.72 10.35 -0.02
N PHE A 250 -12.39 9.25 0.66
CA PHE A 250 -12.43 7.90 0.10
C PHE A 250 -13.85 7.51 -0.29
N TYR A 251 -14.85 7.81 0.55
CA TYR A 251 -16.24 7.55 0.23
C TYR A 251 -16.65 8.23 -1.08
N LYS A 252 -16.33 9.52 -1.25
CA LYS A 252 -16.64 10.26 -2.49
C LYS A 252 -15.96 9.62 -3.70
N ALA A 253 -14.67 9.33 -3.60
CA ALA A 253 -13.89 8.76 -4.70
C ALA A 253 -14.34 7.36 -5.12
N PHE A 254 -14.54 6.45 -4.17
CA PHE A 254 -14.78 5.02 -4.44
C PHE A 254 -16.26 4.65 -4.65
N THR A 255 -17.19 5.53 -4.27
CA THR A 255 -18.63 5.34 -4.53
C THR A 255 -19.14 6.20 -5.67
N GLY A 256 -18.52 7.35 -5.92
CA GLY A 256 -19.02 8.39 -6.82
C GLY A 256 -20.15 9.25 -6.21
N ASN A 257 -20.53 9.02 -4.95
CA ASN A 257 -21.54 9.83 -4.27
C ASN A 257 -20.93 11.14 -3.74
N SER A 258 -21.71 12.22 -3.77
CA SER A 258 -21.23 13.55 -3.40
C SER A 258 -21.09 13.77 -1.89
N SER A 259 -21.83 13.03 -1.06
CA SER A 259 -21.80 13.16 0.41
C SER A 259 -22.19 11.86 1.11
N ILE A 260 -21.67 11.66 2.34
CA ILE A 260 -22.05 10.54 3.21
C ILE A 260 -23.52 10.70 3.62
N PRO A 261 -24.35 9.64 3.53
CA PRO A 261 -25.72 9.69 4.04
C PRO A 261 -25.75 9.66 5.57
N HIS A 262 -26.75 10.31 6.14
CA HIS A 262 -26.98 10.36 7.59
C HIS A 262 -28.17 9.48 7.97
N ASP A 263 -28.13 8.88 9.16
CA ASP A 263 -29.23 8.12 9.72
C ASP A 263 -30.33 9.02 10.32
N MET A 264 -31.37 8.40 10.89
CA MET A 264 -32.49 9.12 11.50
C MET A 264 -32.10 9.99 12.71
N SER A 265 -30.93 9.74 13.30
CA SER A 265 -30.35 10.55 14.39
C SER A 265 -29.40 11.63 13.88
N ASN A 266 -29.38 11.87 12.56
CA ASN A 266 -28.50 12.81 11.87
C ASN A 266 -27.00 12.47 12.01
N GLU A 267 -26.69 11.21 12.27
CA GLU A 267 -25.33 10.73 12.39
C GLU A 267 -24.83 10.13 11.06
N PRO A 268 -23.55 10.28 10.70
CA PRO A 268 -23.02 9.70 9.47
C PRO A 268 -23.07 8.17 9.53
N THR A 269 -23.63 7.58 8.47
CA THR A 269 -23.78 6.12 8.32
C THR A 269 -22.45 5.43 7.98
N ILE A 270 -21.49 6.19 7.42
CA ILE A 270 -20.16 5.72 7.03
C ILE A 270 -19.14 6.33 7.99
N ARG A 271 -18.44 5.50 8.77
CA ARG A 271 -17.55 5.96 9.84
C ARG A 271 -16.13 5.43 9.73
N LYS A 272 -15.95 4.32 9.01
CA LYS A 272 -14.65 3.66 8.78
C LYS A 272 -14.56 3.13 7.36
N PHE A 273 -13.36 2.80 6.91
CA PHE A 273 -13.13 2.27 5.57
C PHE A 273 -13.96 1.01 5.27
N SER A 274 -14.18 0.13 6.25
CA SER A 274 -15.00 -1.08 6.03
C SER A 274 -16.47 -0.80 5.73
N ASP A 275 -16.97 0.40 6.04
CA ASP A 275 -18.36 0.78 5.77
C ASP A 275 -18.55 1.25 4.32
N ILE A 276 -17.46 1.60 3.63
CA ILE A 276 -17.50 2.10 2.25
C ILE A 276 -17.70 0.91 1.30
N LEU A 277 -18.93 0.72 0.84
CA LEU A 277 -19.24 -0.23 -0.24
C LEU A 277 -18.72 0.34 -1.56
N LEU A 278 -17.90 -0.43 -2.29
CA LEU A 278 -17.34 0.03 -3.55
C LEU A 278 -18.41 0.15 -4.64
N LYS A 279 -18.20 1.03 -5.63
CA LYS A 279 -19.13 1.21 -6.75
C LYS A 279 -19.40 -0.10 -7.47
N ASP A 280 -20.68 -0.42 -7.58
CA ASP A 280 -21.19 -1.59 -8.29
C ASP A 280 -21.33 -1.27 -9.79
N TYR A 281 -20.38 -1.79 -10.58
CA TYR A 281 -20.41 -1.67 -12.03
C TYR A 281 -21.19 -2.80 -12.71
N HIS A 282 -21.21 -4.01 -12.13
CA HIS A 282 -21.75 -5.21 -12.80
C HIS A 282 -23.28 -5.18 -12.92
N LYS A 283 -23.99 -4.51 -12.00
CA LYS A 283 -25.45 -4.32 -12.10
C LYS A 283 -25.87 -3.25 -13.10
N GLY A 284 -24.92 -2.46 -13.63
CA GLY A 284 -25.19 -1.41 -14.62
C GLY A 284 -25.62 -2.00 -15.98
N ASP A 285 -26.55 -1.32 -16.68
CA ASP A 285 -27.09 -1.78 -17.96
C ASP A 285 -26.01 -2.02 -19.02
N GLY A 286 -24.97 -1.18 -19.06
CA GLY A 286 -23.86 -1.35 -19.99
C GLY A 286 -23.00 -2.58 -19.74
N CYS A 287 -23.04 -3.16 -18.54
CA CYS A 287 -22.26 -4.34 -18.13
C CYS A 287 -23.01 -5.67 -18.24
N LYS A 288 -24.31 -5.65 -18.60
CA LYS A 288 -25.08 -6.86 -18.91
C LYS A 288 -24.47 -7.61 -20.10
N PRO A 289 -24.77 -8.91 -20.29
CA PRO A 289 -24.41 -9.64 -21.51
C PRO A 289 -24.82 -8.85 -22.77
N ASP A 290 -23.89 -8.69 -23.71
CA ASP A 290 -24.04 -7.87 -24.92
C ASP A 290 -24.28 -6.36 -24.69
N GLY A 291 -24.11 -5.89 -23.46
CA GLY A 291 -24.14 -4.49 -23.07
C GLY A 291 -22.99 -3.69 -23.70
N VAL A 292 -23.17 -2.37 -23.81
CA VAL A 292 -22.20 -1.50 -24.51
C VAL A 292 -20.80 -1.53 -23.90
N TYR A 293 -20.65 -1.75 -22.59
CA TYR A 293 -19.34 -1.82 -21.93
C TYR A 293 -18.62 -3.16 -22.16
N THR A 294 -19.32 -4.18 -22.62
CA THR A 294 -18.73 -5.50 -22.91
C THR A 294 -18.15 -5.59 -24.33
N LYS A 295 -18.49 -4.64 -25.21
CA LYS A 295 -18.11 -4.62 -26.62
C LYS A 295 -16.72 -4.06 -26.85
N GLN A 296 -16.13 -4.43 -28.01
CA GLN A 296 -14.84 -3.92 -28.46
C GLN A 296 -15.01 -2.71 -29.37
N TYR A 297 -14.20 -1.69 -29.14
CA TYR A 297 -14.17 -0.48 -29.95
C TYR A 297 -12.79 -0.31 -30.56
N THR A 298 -12.71 -0.24 -31.89
CA THR A 298 -11.44 -0.23 -32.62
C THR A 298 -11.29 1.05 -33.44
N SER A 299 -10.17 1.75 -33.26
CA SER A 299 -9.79 2.91 -34.09
C SER A 299 -8.29 3.16 -34.02
N SER A 300 -7.78 4.19 -34.70
CA SER A 300 -6.37 4.59 -34.59
C SER A 300 -6.20 5.73 -33.60
N LEU A 301 -4.96 5.93 -33.13
CA LEU A 301 -4.60 7.06 -32.26
C LEU A 301 -4.62 8.42 -32.98
N LYS A 302 -4.96 8.48 -34.27
CA LYS A 302 -5.33 9.74 -34.93
C LYS A 302 -6.69 10.26 -34.45
N HIS A 303 -7.55 9.39 -33.94
CA HIS A 303 -8.84 9.79 -33.37
C HIS A 303 -8.65 10.33 -31.96
N LYS A 304 -9.09 11.58 -31.72
CA LYS A 304 -8.82 12.34 -30.49
C LYS A 304 -9.22 11.60 -29.21
N LEU A 305 -10.36 10.91 -29.19
CA LEU A 305 -10.81 10.16 -28.00
C LEU A 305 -9.93 8.94 -27.70
N PHE A 306 -9.54 8.17 -28.73
CA PHE A 306 -8.66 7.02 -28.57
C PHE A 306 -7.25 7.46 -28.14
N GLN A 307 -6.77 8.58 -28.68
CA GLN A 307 -5.51 9.20 -28.24
C GLN A 307 -5.56 9.62 -26.77
N LYS A 308 -6.63 10.31 -26.35
CA LYS A 308 -6.82 10.73 -24.95
C LYS A 308 -6.86 9.54 -24.00
N TYR A 309 -7.64 8.51 -24.34
CA TYR A 309 -7.75 7.29 -23.56
C TYR A 309 -6.39 6.58 -23.40
N ALA A 310 -5.67 6.38 -24.51
CA ALA A 310 -4.33 5.79 -24.50
C ALA A 310 -3.32 6.61 -23.69
N GLN A 311 -3.34 7.94 -23.83
CA GLN A 311 -2.45 8.84 -23.11
C GLN A 311 -2.75 8.83 -21.61
N HIS A 312 -4.04 8.85 -21.25
CA HIS A 312 -4.48 8.79 -19.85
C HIS A 312 -3.94 7.56 -19.13
N ILE A 313 -4.04 6.37 -19.74
CA ILE A 313 -3.49 5.13 -19.15
C ILE A 313 -1.97 5.21 -18.98
N LYS A 314 -1.23 5.78 -19.94
CA LYS A 314 0.23 5.98 -19.80
C LYS A 314 0.55 6.88 -18.62
N ASP A 315 -0.22 7.96 -18.46
CA ASP A 315 -0.06 8.88 -17.36
C ASP A 315 -0.40 8.25 -16.01
N MET A 316 -1.43 7.40 -15.94
CA MET A 316 -1.75 6.60 -14.75
C MET A 316 -0.58 5.68 -14.35
N MET A 317 -0.01 4.96 -15.33
CA MET A 317 1.16 4.09 -15.09
C MET A 317 2.37 4.87 -14.60
N ARG A 318 2.65 6.02 -15.21
CA ARG A 318 3.74 6.92 -14.81
C ARG A 318 3.56 7.43 -13.39
N ARG A 319 2.39 8.01 -13.06
CA ARG A 319 2.08 8.49 -11.70
C ARG A 319 2.18 7.38 -10.65
N THR A 320 1.73 6.17 -10.99
CA THR A 320 1.84 5.01 -10.10
C THR A 320 3.29 4.69 -9.79
N ASN A 321 4.17 4.66 -10.79
CA ASN A 321 5.60 4.42 -10.59
C ASN A 321 6.26 5.55 -9.77
N GLU A 322 5.96 6.81 -10.08
CA GLU A 322 6.48 7.98 -9.34
C GLU A 322 6.09 7.91 -7.84
N ASN A 323 4.89 7.43 -7.52
CA ASN A 323 4.46 7.26 -6.13
C ASN A 323 5.11 6.06 -5.44
N GLN A 324 5.41 4.98 -6.17
CA GLN A 324 6.21 3.87 -5.63
C GLN A 324 7.62 4.33 -5.26
N ASP A 325 8.25 5.19 -6.07
CA ASP A 325 9.56 5.75 -5.76
C ASP A 325 9.56 6.62 -4.48
N LYS A 326 8.45 7.33 -4.22
CA LYS A 326 8.27 8.07 -2.98
C LYS A 326 8.17 7.13 -1.76
N LEU A 327 7.46 6.01 -1.87
CA LEU A 327 7.40 5.01 -0.81
C LEU A 327 8.77 4.36 -0.55
N ILE A 328 9.56 4.10 -1.61
CA ILE A 328 10.94 3.61 -1.49
C ILE A 328 11.82 4.64 -0.77
N THR A 329 11.59 5.93 -1.00
CA THR A 329 12.33 7.00 -0.31
C THR A 329 12.08 6.96 1.20
N ILE A 330 10.87 6.63 1.64
CA ILE A 330 10.57 6.43 3.06
C ILE A 330 11.31 5.20 3.61
N LEU A 331 11.33 4.09 2.88
CA LEU A 331 12.09 2.90 3.29
C LEU A 331 13.60 3.20 3.47
N LYS A 332 14.17 4.06 2.63
CA LYS A 332 15.57 4.51 2.75
C LYS A 332 15.83 5.38 3.99
N GLN A 333 14.80 5.99 4.57
CA GLN A 333 14.91 6.72 5.84
C GLN A 333 14.72 5.80 7.05
N LEU A 334 13.97 4.69 6.89
CA LEU A 334 13.76 3.70 7.93
C LEU A 334 14.94 2.75 8.12
N PHE A 335 15.64 2.43 7.02
CA PHE A 335 16.66 1.40 7.02
C PHE A 335 18.00 1.90 6.47
N ASP A 336 19.07 1.34 7.01
CA ASP A 336 20.44 1.53 6.54
C ASP A 336 21.09 0.17 6.23
N THR A 337 22.16 0.17 5.45
CA THR A 337 22.89 -1.04 5.07
C THR A 337 24.26 -1.07 5.73
N LYS A 338 24.55 -2.13 6.49
CA LYS A 338 25.86 -2.34 7.12
C LYS A 338 26.51 -3.65 6.69
N ILE A 339 27.84 -3.66 6.67
CA ILE A 339 28.62 -4.87 6.43
C ILE A 339 28.87 -5.56 7.77
N ILE A 340 28.19 -6.68 8.00
CA ILE A 340 28.32 -7.49 9.20
C ILE A 340 28.90 -8.85 8.78
N LYS A 341 30.08 -9.20 9.33
CA LYS A 341 30.79 -10.45 8.99
C LYS A 341 30.99 -10.65 7.47
N GLY A 342 31.31 -9.56 6.76
CA GLY A 342 31.55 -9.57 5.31
C GLY A 342 30.29 -9.67 4.45
N LYS A 343 29.09 -9.63 5.04
CA LYS A 343 27.81 -9.62 4.31
C LYS A 343 27.11 -8.29 4.50
N SER A 344 26.58 -7.75 3.40
CA SER A 344 25.68 -6.60 3.42
C SER A 344 24.36 -7.01 4.10
N GLN A 345 23.98 -6.30 5.16
CA GLN A 345 22.77 -6.56 5.94
C GLN A 345 22.01 -5.25 6.16
N LEU A 346 20.69 -5.34 6.06
CA LEU A 346 19.79 -4.23 6.34
C LEU A 346 19.57 -4.14 7.85
N ILE A 347 19.63 -2.92 8.40
CA ILE A 347 19.34 -2.61 9.81
C ILE A 347 18.40 -1.41 9.87
N ILE A 348 17.74 -1.18 11.00
CA ILE A 348 17.02 0.07 11.26
C ILE A 348 18.03 1.23 11.25
N HIS A 349 17.64 2.34 10.60
CA HIS A 349 18.52 3.49 10.41
C HIS A 349 18.94 4.06 11.79
N PRO A 350 20.26 4.16 12.10
CA PRO A 350 20.71 4.49 13.45
C PRO A 350 20.30 5.86 13.98
N THR A 351 19.97 6.80 13.10
CA THR A 351 19.48 8.14 13.48
C THR A 351 17.96 8.20 13.64
N LEU A 352 17.23 7.11 13.39
CA LEU A 352 15.77 7.08 13.46
C LEU A 352 15.30 7.23 14.91
N THR A 353 14.69 8.36 15.25
CA THR A 353 14.09 8.62 16.56
C THR A 353 12.59 8.38 16.56
N GLU A 354 11.95 8.29 17.74
CA GLU A 354 10.48 8.23 17.87
C GLU A 354 9.82 9.42 17.18
N SER A 355 10.40 10.63 17.31
CA SER A 355 9.90 11.83 16.65
C SER A 355 9.96 11.71 15.11
N SER A 356 11.12 11.32 14.57
CA SER A 356 11.27 11.13 13.12
C SER A 356 10.41 9.97 12.59
N LEU A 357 10.24 8.90 13.37
CA LEU A 357 9.35 7.79 13.02
C LEU A 357 7.88 8.23 12.98
N ASN A 358 7.45 9.09 13.92
CA ASN A 358 6.10 9.66 13.89
C ASN A 358 5.88 10.50 12.63
N GLN A 359 6.88 11.29 12.23
CA GLN A 359 6.83 12.05 10.98
C GLN A 359 6.75 11.11 9.77
N LEU A 360 7.57 10.07 9.72
CA LEU A 360 7.53 9.09 8.63
C LEU A 360 6.18 8.38 8.53
N VAL A 361 5.53 8.07 9.66
CA VAL A 361 4.16 7.51 9.67
C VAL A 361 3.16 8.50 9.07
N GLN A 362 3.23 9.78 9.44
CA GLN A 362 2.35 10.81 8.88
C GLN A 362 2.58 11.00 7.37
N ASP A 363 3.84 11.08 6.94
CA ASP A 363 4.22 11.26 5.53
C ASP A 363 3.76 10.06 4.71
N THR A 364 3.97 8.85 5.23
CA THR A 364 3.52 7.61 4.59
C THR A 364 2.01 7.56 4.46
N ARG A 365 1.27 7.84 5.54
CA ARG A 365 -0.19 7.86 5.50
C ARG A 365 -0.70 8.83 4.44
N THR A 366 -0.19 10.05 4.44
CA THR A 366 -0.57 11.09 3.46
C THR A 366 -0.27 10.65 2.02
N LEU A 367 0.89 10.02 1.81
CA LEU A 367 1.29 9.50 0.51
C LEU A 367 0.40 8.34 0.03
N ILE A 368 0.08 7.39 0.91
CA ILE A 368 -0.80 6.25 0.59
C ILE A 368 -2.22 6.74 0.29
N VAL A 369 -2.77 7.64 1.12
CA VAL A 369 -4.08 8.28 0.88
C VAL A 369 -4.12 8.95 -0.49
N SER A 370 -3.12 9.80 -0.79
CA SER A 370 -3.02 10.49 -2.08
C SER A 370 -2.91 9.51 -3.25
N LEU A 371 -2.10 8.45 -3.11
CA LEU A 371 -1.95 7.41 -4.12
C LEU A 371 -3.29 6.74 -4.42
N TYR A 372 -3.99 6.24 -3.41
CA TYR A 372 -5.25 5.51 -3.60
C TYR A 372 -6.34 6.39 -4.18
N LEU A 373 -6.51 7.61 -3.66
CA LEU A 373 -7.47 8.56 -4.19
C LEU A 373 -7.16 8.92 -5.65
N THR A 374 -5.89 9.21 -5.98
CA THR A 374 -5.49 9.53 -7.36
C THR A 374 -5.79 8.37 -8.29
N CYS A 375 -5.49 7.14 -7.88
CA CYS A 375 -5.71 5.96 -8.70
C CYS A 375 -7.20 5.70 -8.98
N GLU A 376 -8.06 5.88 -7.98
CA GLU A 376 -9.51 5.71 -8.16
C GLU A 376 -10.12 6.83 -9.00
N LEU A 377 -9.72 8.08 -8.78
CA LEU A 377 -10.18 9.22 -9.60
C LEU A 377 -9.71 9.08 -11.06
N ASP A 378 -8.46 8.71 -11.27
CA ASP A 378 -7.94 8.41 -12.60
C ASP A 378 -8.70 7.25 -13.26
N PHE A 379 -9.05 6.22 -12.48
CA PHE A 379 -9.83 5.11 -12.98
C PHE A 379 -11.22 5.56 -13.46
N ALA A 380 -11.92 6.36 -12.65
CA ALA A 380 -13.20 6.95 -13.03
C ALA A 380 -13.07 7.80 -14.32
N THR A 381 -12.06 8.66 -14.42
CA THR A 381 -11.78 9.41 -15.67
C THR A 381 -11.50 8.49 -16.86
N GLY A 382 -10.82 7.36 -16.64
CA GLY A 382 -10.59 6.35 -17.66
C GLY A 382 -11.91 5.74 -18.17
N ILE A 383 -12.84 5.43 -17.27
CA ILE A 383 -14.18 4.95 -17.62
C ILE A 383 -14.94 6.02 -18.39
N GLU A 384 -14.94 7.28 -17.95
CA GLU A 384 -15.61 8.39 -18.66
C GLU A 384 -15.07 8.58 -20.09
N LEU A 385 -13.75 8.47 -20.28
CA LEU A 385 -13.14 8.51 -21.61
C LEU A 385 -13.57 7.34 -22.49
N PHE A 386 -13.78 6.15 -21.90
CA PHE A 386 -14.32 5.00 -22.60
C PHE A 386 -15.79 5.20 -22.98
N GLU A 387 -16.62 5.70 -22.07
CA GLU A 387 -18.01 6.04 -22.33
C GLU A 387 -18.13 7.05 -23.48
N ALA A 388 -17.28 8.08 -23.51
CA ALA A 388 -17.22 9.03 -24.62
C ALA A 388 -16.85 8.37 -25.97
N ILE A 389 -15.98 7.35 -25.97
CA ILE A 389 -15.67 6.56 -27.18
C ILE A 389 -16.92 5.82 -27.67
N ILE A 390 -17.66 5.20 -26.75
CA ILE A 390 -18.90 4.46 -27.06
C ILE A 390 -19.93 5.41 -27.67
N GLU A 391 -20.23 6.51 -27.00
CA GLU A 391 -21.22 7.50 -27.45
C GLU A 391 -20.89 8.03 -28.83
N LYS A 392 -19.61 8.35 -29.07
CA LYS A 392 -19.16 8.81 -30.38
C LYS A 392 -19.34 7.75 -31.47
N GLN A 393 -19.01 6.48 -31.17
CA GLN A 393 -19.17 5.39 -32.12
C GLN A 393 -20.65 5.13 -32.46
N ILE A 394 -21.53 5.21 -31.46
CA ILE A 394 -22.99 5.10 -31.65
C ILE A 394 -23.47 6.24 -32.55
N LEU A 395 -23.09 7.48 -32.25
CA LEU A 395 -23.45 8.65 -33.05
C LEU A 395 -22.99 8.52 -34.50
N ASP A 396 -21.73 8.13 -34.74
CA ASP A 396 -21.18 7.97 -36.10
C ASP A 396 -21.88 6.83 -36.87
N THR A 397 -22.31 5.78 -36.17
CA THR A 397 -23.06 4.67 -36.77
C THR A 397 -24.48 5.09 -37.13
N SER A 398 -25.17 5.78 -36.22
CA SER A 398 -26.51 6.30 -36.45
C SER A 398 -26.53 7.30 -37.60
N GLN A 399 -25.54 8.20 -37.69
CA GLN A 399 -25.46 9.14 -38.81
C GLN A 399 -25.32 8.43 -40.16
N LYS A 400 -24.45 7.42 -40.25
CA LYS A 400 -24.30 6.62 -41.48
C LYS A 400 -25.58 5.90 -41.87
N GLN A 401 -26.34 5.39 -40.89
CA GLN A 401 -27.64 4.76 -41.16
C GLN A 401 -28.65 5.78 -41.68
N ILE A 402 -28.69 6.98 -41.12
CA ILE A 402 -29.53 8.09 -41.62
C ILE A 402 -29.15 8.44 -43.06
N ASP A 403 -27.85 8.62 -43.35
CA ASP A 403 -27.36 8.99 -44.68
C ASP A 403 -27.70 7.91 -45.73
N LEU A 404 -27.60 6.63 -45.36
CA LEU A 404 -28.01 5.49 -46.19
C LEU A 404 -29.52 5.50 -46.46
N LEU A 405 -30.34 5.70 -45.42
CA LEU A 405 -31.80 5.78 -45.56
C LEU A 405 -32.21 6.95 -46.46
N GLN A 406 -31.57 8.11 -46.31
CA GLN A 406 -31.83 9.29 -47.15
C GLN A 406 -31.48 9.02 -48.61
N SER A 407 -30.34 8.36 -48.86
CA SER A 407 -29.93 7.99 -50.22
C SER A 407 -30.90 7.00 -50.86
N SER A 408 -31.35 5.98 -50.12
CA SER A 408 -32.36 5.02 -50.60
C SER A 408 -33.74 5.65 -50.84
N ILE A 409 -34.13 6.67 -50.07
CA ILE A 409 -35.37 7.43 -50.31
C ILE A 409 -35.22 8.25 -51.60
N GLN A 410 -34.09 8.93 -51.78
CA GLN A 410 -33.84 9.75 -52.97
C GLN A 410 -33.84 8.92 -54.25
N GLU A 411 -33.18 7.75 -54.24
CA GLU A 411 -33.18 6.81 -55.37
C GLU A 411 -34.60 6.38 -55.76
N LYS A 412 -35.43 6.01 -54.77
CA LYS A 412 -36.83 5.64 -55.02
C LYS A 412 -37.70 6.79 -55.51
N MET A 413 -37.42 8.02 -55.09
CA MET A 413 -38.14 9.20 -55.58
C MET A 413 -37.79 9.47 -57.04
N THR A 414 -36.51 9.37 -57.43
CA THR A 414 -36.11 9.51 -58.84
C THR A 414 -36.70 8.44 -59.74
N GLU A 415 -36.84 7.19 -59.27
CA GLU A 415 -37.50 6.12 -60.03
C GLU A 415 -39.01 6.37 -60.23
N LEU A 416 -39.66 7.14 -59.35
CA LEU A 416 -41.07 7.49 -59.45
C LEU A 416 -41.33 8.70 -60.35
N ASP A 417 -40.36 9.61 -60.48
CA ASP A 417 -40.43 10.76 -61.37
C ASP A 417 -40.17 10.40 -62.86
N ASP A 418 -39.58 9.22 -63.11
CA ASP A 418 -39.29 8.67 -64.45
C ASP A 418 -40.44 7.81 -65.02
N ILE A 419 -41.60 7.72 -64.33
CA ILE A 419 -42.83 7.04 -64.76
C ILE A 419 -43.92 8.07 -65.04
#